data_AF-A0A4U2CQD8-F1
#
_entry.id   AF-A0A4U2CQD8-F1
#
_cell.length_a   1.000
_cell.length_b   1.000
_cell.length_c   1.000
_cell.angle_alpha   90.00
_cell.angle_beta   90.00
_cell.angle_gamma   90.00
#
_symmetry.space_group_name_H-M   'P 1'
#
loop_
_entity.id
_entity.type
_entity.pdbx_description
1 polymer ?
#
loop_
_entity_poly.entity_id
_entity_poly.type
_entity_poly.pdbx_seq_one_letter_code
_entity_poly.pdbx_strand_id
1 'polypeptide(L)'
;AQTQPTEDVGDLVATTRYQGLTATITGPGTFEKVEQTNGLGQTVQIVENGQSTLRYTYDAVGNLTQTDTNGLITELSYDQLGYKTKMIDPAMGTWTYGH
;
A
#
# COMPACT_ATOMS: atom_id res chain seq x y z
N ALA A 1 -1.05 19.72 -11.90
CA ALA A 1 -1.62 18.90 -10.81
C ALA A 1 -3.12 18.83 -11.05
N GLN A 2 -3.70 17.63 -11.04
CA GLN A 2 -5.13 17.44 -11.24
C GLN A 2 -5.77 17.17 -9.87
N THR A 3 -6.85 17.88 -9.56
CA THR A 3 -7.66 17.67 -8.36
C THR A 3 -9.00 17.08 -8.75
N GLN A 4 -9.42 16.01 -8.10
CA GLN A 4 -10.75 15.43 -8.26
C GLN A 4 -11.41 15.31 -6.88
N PRO A 5 -12.67 15.75 -6.71
CA PRO A 5 -13.45 15.37 -5.55
C PRO A 5 -13.73 13.87 -5.62
N THR A 6 -13.58 13.17 -4.50
CA THR A 6 -13.96 11.75 -4.40
C THR A 6 -15.41 11.65 -3.90
N GLU A 7 -16.14 10.60 -4.29
CA GLU A 7 -17.58 10.47 -4.10
C GLU A 7 -18.06 10.75 -2.65
N ASP A 8 -19.12 11.56 -2.56
CA ASP A 8 -19.82 11.96 -1.34
C ASP A 8 -20.60 10.79 -0.75
N VAL A 9 -20.02 10.13 0.25
CA VAL A 9 -20.74 9.19 1.13
C VAL A 9 -21.06 9.90 2.45
N GLY A 10 -21.81 11.02 2.35
CA GLY A 10 -22.39 11.78 3.46
C GLY A 10 -21.38 12.64 4.23
N ASP A 11 -21.60 13.96 4.31
CA ASP A 11 -20.90 15.02 5.07
C ASP A 11 -19.34 15.03 5.07
N LEU A 12 -18.70 14.04 4.44
CA LEU A 12 -17.26 13.83 4.41
C LEU A 12 -16.78 14.11 2.98
N VAL A 13 -16.62 15.39 2.67
CA VAL A 13 -15.99 15.79 1.40
C VAL A 13 -14.49 15.52 1.52
N ALA A 14 -13.98 14.62 0.66
CA ALA A 14 -12.55 14.42 0.48
C ALA A 14 -12.09 15.00 -0.85
N THR A 15 -10.94 15.70 -0.84
CA THR A 15 -10.28 16.18 -2.05
C THR A 15 -9.08 15.31 -2.35
N THR A 16 -9.00 14.79 -3.58
CA THR A 16 -7.81 14.07 -4.05
C THR A 16 -7.01 14.92 -5.02
N ARG A 17 -5.71 15.04 -4.77
CA ARG A 17 -4.75 15.78 -5.61
C ARG A 17 -3.70 14.82 -6.15
N TYR A 18 -3.52 14.82 -7.46
CA TYR A 18 -2.52 14.00 -8.14
C TYR A 18 -1.29 14.82 -8.55
N GLN A 19 -0.11 14.29 -8.24
CA GLN A 19 1.20 14.77 -8.66
C GLN A 19 2.07 13.59 -9.13
N GLY A 20 2.08 13.35 -10.44
CA GLY A 20 2.77 12.18 -11.00
C GLY A 20 2.14 10.88 -10.49
N LEU A 21 2.97 9.99 -9.92
CA LEU A 21 2.53 8.72 -9.32
C LEU A 21 2.10 8.86 -7.85
N THR A 22 1.94 10.08 -7.35
CA THR A 22 1.51 10.37 -5.98
C THR A 22 0.10 10.94 -5.96
N ALA A 23 -0.76 10.37 -5.13
CA ALA A 23 -2.07 10.90 -4.78
C ALA A 23 -2.07 11.37 -3.32
N THR A 24 -2.54 12.60 -3.08
CA THR A 24 -2.81 13.13 -1.74
C THR A 24 -4.31 13.25 -1.55
N ILE A 25 -4.87 12.53 -0.58
CA ILE A 25 -6.27 12.59 -0.18
C ILE A 25 -6.35 13.41 1.11
N THR A 26 -7.09 14.51 1.08
CA THR A 26 -7.40 15.31 2.27
C THR A 26 -8.87 15.18 2.57
N GLY A 27 -9.18 14.64 3.75
CA GLY A 27 -10.55 14.51 4.27
C GLY A 27 -10.86 15.60 5.30
N PRO A 28 -12.01 15.51 5.96
CA PRO A 28 -12.39 16.45 7.00
C PRO A 28 -11.48 16.35 8.24
N GLY A 29 -11.38 17.45 8.98
CA GLY A 29 -10.52 17.55 10.16
C GLY A 29 -9.05 17.56 9.78
N THR A 30 -8.27 16.64 10.36
CA THR A 30 -6.83 16.50 10.13
C THR A 30 -6.48 15.26 9.31
N PHE A 31 -7.47 14.63 8.66
CA PHE A 31 -7.22 13.42 7.87
C PHE A 31 -6.47 13.77 6.58
N GLU A 32 -5.29 13.19 6.42
CA GLU A 32 -4.51 13.20 5.19
C GLU A 32 -3.96 11.80 4.91
N LYS A 33 -4.10 11.34 3.67
CA LYS A 33 -3.46 10.12 3.19
C LYS A 33 -2.66 10.44 1.94
N VAL A 34 -1.40 10.05 1.92
CA VAL A 34 -0.54 10.13 0.73
C VAL A 34 -0.28 8.72 0.24
N GLU A 35 -0.62 8.45 -1.02
CA GLU A 35 -0.41 7.17 -1.68
C GLU A 35 0.52 7.35 -2.88
N GLN A 36 1.53 6.50 -2.99
CA GLN A 36 2.47 6.49 -4.11
C GLN A 36 2.40 5.15 -4.84
N THR A 37 2.39 5.19 -6.17
CA THR A 37 2.46 4.00 -7.02
C THR A 37 3.79 3.92 -7.77
N ASN A 38 4.15 2.74 -8.24
CA ASN A 38 5.19 2.58 -9.25
C ASN A 38 4.64 2.87 -10.67
N GLY A 39 5.50 2.75 -11.69
CA GLY A 39 5.11 2.96 -13.09
C GLY A 39 4.13 1.93 -13.66
N LEU A 40 3.91 0.81 -12.95
CA LEU A 40 2.90 -0.20 -13.27
C LEU A 40 1.56 0.05 -12.55
N GLY A 41 1.46 1.14 -11.77
CA GLY A 41 0.26 1.49 -11.01
C GLY A 41 0.09 0.73 -9.70
N GLN A 42 1.09 -0.03 -9.25
CA GLN A 42 1.03 -0.73 -7.96
C GLN A 42 1.44 0.20 -6.83
N THR A 43 0.67 0.24 -5.74
CA THR A 43 0.94 1.07 -4.56
C THR A 43 2.20 0.62 -3.85
N VAL A 44 3.23 1.46 -3.77
CA VAL A 44 4.51 1.16 -3.11
C VAL A 44 4.65 1.81 -1.74
N GLN A 45 3.90 2.87 -1.48
CA GLN A 45 3.91 3.55 -0.19
C GLN A 45 2.56 4.18 0.12
N ILE A 46 2.13 4.05 1.37
CA ILE A 46 1.04 4.83 1.95
C ILE A 46 1.57 5.53 3.19
N VAL A 47 1.29 6.81 3.34
CA VAL A 47 1.53 7.59 4.56
C VAL A 47 0.20 8.17 5.03
N GLU A 48 -0.21 7.83 6.26
CA GLU A 48 -1.44 8.35 6.87
C GLU A 48 -1.11 9.33 7.99
N ASN A 49 -1.66 10.54 7.87
CA ASN A 49 -1.52 11.69 8.77
C ASN A 49 -0.05 12.04 9.09
N GLY A 50 0.90 11.68 8.22
CA GLY A 50 2.33 11.81 8.46
C GLY A 50 2.89 10.93 9.58
N GLN A 51 2.09 10.01 10.14
CA GLN A 51 2.48 9.21 11.31
C GLN A 51 2.72 7.75 10.97
N SER A 52 1.81 7.14 10.21
CA SER A 52 1.89 5.72 9.86
C SER A 52 2.36 5.56 8.42
N THR A 53 3.42 4.79 8.22
CA THR A 53 3.94 4.46 6.89
C THR A 53 3.82 2.96 6.63
N LEU A 54 3.14 2.64 5.54
CA LEU A 54 3.09 1.30 4.94
C LEU A 54 3.91 1.32 3.66
N ARG A 55 4.77 0.34 3.44
CA ARG A 55 5.47 0.14 2.16
C ARG A 55 5.23 -1.25 1.63
N TYR A 56 5.21 -1.35 0.31
CA TYR A 56 4.98 -2.58 -0.42
C TYR A 56 6.08 -2.77 -1.44
N THR A 57 6.66 -3.97 -1.49
CA THR A 57 7.64 -4.36 -2.50
C THR A 57 7.03 -5.44 -3.37
N TYR A 58 7.19 -5.30 -4.69
CA TYR A 58 6.71 -6.26 -5.67
C TYR A 58 7.88 -6.86 -6.46
N ASP A 59 7.73 -8.10 -6.90
CA ASP A 59 8.63 -8.69 -7.90
C ASP A 59 8.32 -8.18 -9.32
N ALA A 60 9.12 -8.60 -10.30
CA ALA A 60 9.02 -8.16 -11.68
C ALA A 60 7.72 -8.60 -12.40
N VAL A 61 7.06 -9.65 -11.90
CA VAL A 61 5.79 -10.15 -12.45
C VAL A 61 4.57 -9.59 -11.70
N GLY A 62 4.80 -8.86 -10.61
CA GLY A 62 3.82 -8.10 -9.87
C GLY A 62 3.32 -8.75 -8.58
N ASN A 63 3.95 -9.84 -8.09
CA ASN A 63 3.60 -10.41 -6.80
C ASN A 63 4.12 -9.54 -5.66
N LEU A 64 3.34 -9.37 -4.60
CA LEU A 64 3.75 -8.66 -3.39
C LEU A 64 4.73 -9.52 -2.58
N THR A 65 6.00 -9.13 -2.49
CA THR A 65 7.06 -9.90 -1.81
C THR A 65 7.36 -9.40 -0.41
N GLN A 66 7.01 -8.15 -0.09
CA GLN A 66 7.26 -7.58 1.23
C GLN A 66 6.23 -6.52 1.60
N THR A 67 5.83 -6.50 2.86
CA THR A 67 5.14 -5.36 3.48
C THR A 67 5.97 -4.84 4.64
N ASP A 68 6.13 -3.53 4.75
CA ASP A 68 6.78 -2.85 5.87
C ASP A 68 5.76 -1.92 6.54
N THR A 69 5.38 -2.24 7.78
CA THR A 69 4.51 -1.42 8.62
C THR A 69 5.34 -0.78 9.72
N ASN A 70 5.76 0.48 9.51
CA ASN A 70 6.57 1.23 10.47
C ASN A 70 7.83 0.47 10.97
N GLY A 71 8.49 -0.30 10.11
CA GLY A 71 9.66 -1.12 10.41
C GLY A 71 9.36 -2.59 10.71
N LEU A 72 8.08 -2.97 10.87
CA LEU A 72 7.66 -4.36 10.99
C LEU A 72 7.52 -4.97 9.60
N ILE A 73 8.49 -5.79 9.22
CA ILE A 73 8.61 -6.36 7.89
C ILE A 73 8.01 -7.76 7.84
N THR A 74 7.04 -7.97 6.97
CA THR A 74 6.50 -9.29 6.61
C THR A 74 6.97 -9.64 5.20
N GLU A 75 7.59 -10.81 5.04
CA GLU A 75 8.13 -11.28 3.76
C GLU A 75 7.28 -12.41 3.18
N LEU A 76 7.14 -12.44 1.85
CA LEU A 76 6.29 -13.36 1.12
C LEU A 76 7.10 -14.02 -0.01
N SER A 77 6.96 -15.33 -0.17
CA SER A 77 7.61 -16.09 -1.24
C SER A 77 6.60 -16.85 -2.08
N TYR A 78 6.91 -17.01 -3.36
CA TYR A 78 6.05 -17.60 -4.37
C TYR A 78 6.82 -18.67 -5.17
N ASP A 79 6.09 -19.63 -5.73
CA ASP A 79 6.63 -20.54 -6.74
C ASP A 79 6.63 -19.90 -8.14
N GLN A 80 7.06 -20.67 -9.14
CA GLN A 80 7.14 -20.21 -10.53
C GLN A 80 5.77 -19.93 -11.17
N LEU A 81 4.69 -20.46 -10.60
CA LEU A 81 3.32 -20.26 -11.09
C LEU A 81 2.63 -19.09 -10.37
N GLY A 82 3.28 -18.48 -9.37
CA GLY A 82 2.74 -17.38 -8.58
C GLY A 82 1.92 -17.82 -7.37
N TYR A 83 1.98 -19.09 -6.97
CA TYR A 83 1.35 -19.52 -5.73
C TYR A 83 2.25 -19.21 -4.55
N LYS A 84 1.68 -18.62 -3.48
CA LYS A 84 2.42 -18.33 -2.26
C LYS A 84 2.89 -19.63 -1.60
N THR A 85 4.18 -19.72 -1.31
CA THR A 85 4.81 -20.89 -0.67
C THR A 85 5.26 -20.60 0.76
N LYS A 86 5.53 -19.33 1.09
CA LYS A 86 6.00 -18.94 2.43
C LYS A 86 5.53 -17.54 2.81
N MET A 87 5.32 -17.34 4.11
CA MET A 87 5.22 -16.01 4.71
C MET A 87 5.99 -15.97 6.03
N ILE A 88 6.75 -14.90 6.25
CA ILE A 88 7.48 -14.67 7.50
C ILE A 88 6.94 -13.39 8.10
N ASP A 89 6.26 -13.49 9.23
CA ASP A 89 5.69 -12.36 9.95
C ASP A 89 6.33 -12.27 11.35
N PRO A 90 6.78 -11.08 11.80
CA PRO A 90 7.47 -10.93 13.07
C PRO A 90 6.55 -11.14 14.29
N ALA A 91 5.23 -10.93 14.14
CA ALA A 91 4.26 -11.11 15.21
C ALA A 91 3.66 -12.53 15.20
N MET A 92 3.48 -13.12 14.02
CA MET A 92 2.77 -14.40 13.86
C MET A 92 3.67 -15.60 13.55
N GLY A 93 4.96 -15.36 13.28
CA GLY A 93 5.95 -16.39 12.96
C GLY A 93 6.00 -16.72 11.47
N THR A 94 6.51 -17.92 11.15
CA THR A 94 6.66 -18.39 9.76
C THR A 94 5.56 -19.36 9.38
N TRP A 95 4.93 -19.13 8.24
CA TRP A 95 3.98 -20.04 7.61
C TRP A 95 4.53 -20.57 6.29
N THR A 96 4.31 -21.86 6.05
CA THR A 96 4.67 -22.54 4.81
C THR A 96 3.42 -23.18 4.24
N TYR A 97 3.23 -23.05 2.94
CA TYR A 97 2.08 -23.55 2.22
C TYR A 97 2.53 -24.66 1.27
N GLY A 98 1.87 -25.81 1.34
CA GLY A 98 2.00 -26.88 0.36
C GLY A 98 0.86 -26.80 -0.65
N HIS A 99 1.13 -27.23 -1.88
CA HIS A 99 0.12 -27.45 -2.92
C HIS A 99 -0.09 -28.95 -3.10
#